data_AF-D6R9X4-F1
#
_entry.id   AF-D6R9X4-F1
#
_cell.length_a   1.000
_cell.length_b   1.000
_cell.length_c   1.000
_cell.angle_alpha   90.00
_cell.angle_beta   90.00
_cell.angle_gamma   90.00
#
_symmetry.space_group_name_H-M   'P 1'
#
loop_
_entity.id
_entity.type
_entity.pdbx_description
1 polymer ?
#
loop_
_entity_poly.entity_id
_entity_poly.type
_entity_poly.pdbx_seq_one_letter_code
_entity_poly.pdbx_strand_id
1 'polypeptide(L)'
;MHVSLAEALEVRGGPLQEEEIWAVLNQSAESLQELFRKVSLADPAALGFIISPWSLLLLPSGSVSFTDENISNQDLRAFTAPEVLQNQSLTSLSDVEKIHIYSLGMTLYWGADYEVPQSQPIKLGDHLNSILLGMCEDV
;
A
#
# COMPACT_ATOMS: atom_id res chain seq x y z
N MET A 1 -15.26 -14.19 1.46
CA MET A 1 -15.28 -13.25 0.33
C MET A 1 -14.44 -12.07 0.75
N HIS A 2 -13.35 -11.80 0.06
CA HIS A 2 -12.53 -10.59 0.23
C HIS A 2 -12.72 -9.74 -1.02
N VAL A 3 -12.40 -8.45 -0.94
CA VAL A 3 -12.37 -7.54 -2.08
C VAL A 3 -11.08 -6.76 -2.05
N SER A 4 -10.50 -6.45 -3.20
CA SER A 4 -9.39 -5.52 -3.27
C SER A 4 -9.84 -4.09 -2.96
N LEU A 5 -8.91 -3.23 -2.56
CA LEU A 5 -9.20 -1.80 -2.39
C LEU A 5 -9.71 -1.17 -3.69
N ALA A 6 -9.12 -1.54 -4.83
CA ALA A 6 -9.56 -1.08 -6.14
C ALA A 6 -11.03 -1.43 -6.43
N GLU A 7 -11.43 -2.68 -6.24
CA GLU A 7 -12.82 -3.12 -6.43
C GLU A 7 -13.78 -2.41 -5.46
N ALA A 8 -13.35 -2.21 -4.20
CA ALA A 8 -14.16 -1.51 -3.21
C ALA A 8 -14.42 -0.04 -3.62
N LEU A 9 -13.39 0.66 -4.12
CA LEU A 9 -13.54 2.04 -4.57
C LEU A 9 -14.29 2.15 -5.91
N GLU A 10 -14.11 1.19 -6.82
CA GLU A 10 -14.88 1.12 -8.08
C GLU A 10 -16.38 1.01 -7.80
N VAL A 11 -16.79 0.15 -6.86
CA VAL A 11 -18.20 0.01 -6.48
C VAL A 11 -18.73 1.25 -5.74
N ARG A 12 -17.89 1.87 -4.90
CA ARG A 12 -18.25 3.06 -4.11
C ARG A 12 -18.38 4.32 -4.96
N GLY A 13 -17.54 4.50 -5.98
CA GLY A 13 -17.49 5.69 -6.83
C GLY A 13 -17.01 6.95 -6.10
N GLY A 14 -15.93 6.83 -5.31
CA GLY A 14 -15.33 7.98 -4.65
C GLY A 14 -14.15 7.62 -3.73
N PRO A 15 -13.42 8.62 -3.22
CA PRO A 15 -12.19 8.39 -2.48
C PRO A 15 -12.45 7.83 -1.09
N LEU A 16 -11.40 7.27 -0.50
CA LEU A 16 -11.34 7.01 0.94
C LEU A 16 -11.41 8.32 1.72
N GLN A 17 -12.16 8.29 2.82
CA GLN A 17 -12.15 9.34 3.83
C GLN A 17 -10.95 9.15 4.76
N GLU A 18 -10.57 10.21 5.47
CA GLU A 18 -9.42 10.20 6.37
C GLU A 18 -9.49 9.07 7.41
N GLU A 19 -10.65 8.84 8.01
CA GLU A 19 -10.85 7.77 9.00
C GLU A 19 -10.67 6.37 8.38
N GLU A 20 -11.01 6.22 7.11
CA GLU A 20 -10.86 4.96 6.38
C GLU A 20 -9.39 4.72 6.03
N ILE A 21 -8.65 5.78 5.67
CA ILE A 21 -7.21 5.70 5.44
C ILE A 21 -6.50 5.33 6.74
N TRP A 22 -6.88 5.94 7.87
CA TRP A 22 -6.37 5.56 9.19
C TRP A 22 -6.63 4.08 9.50
N ALA A 23 -7.84 3.60 9.24
CA ALA A 23 -8.20 2.20 9.47
C ALA A 23 -7.37 1.25 8.60
N VAL A 24 -7.26 1.53 7.30
CA VAL A 24 -6.48 0.70 6.36
C VAL A 24 -4.99 0.76 6.70
N LEU A 25 -4.45 1.92 7.03
CA LEU A 25 -3.05 2.08 7.46
C LEU A 25 -2.76 1.24 8.71
N ASN A 26 -3.59 1.33 9.74
CA ASN A 26 -3.41 0.57 10.98
C ASN A 26 -3.49 -0.95 10.74
N GLN A 27 -4.51 -1.40 10.00
CA GLN A 27 -4.68 -2.83 9.69
C GLN A 27 -3.58 -3.37 8.76
N SER A 28 -3.07 -2.55 7.84
CA SER A 28 -1.93 -2.89 6.99
C SER A 28 -0.64 -3.02 7.81
N ALA A 29 -0.41 -2.11 8.77
CA ALA A 29 0.73 -2.17 9.67
C ALA A 29 0.74 -3.45 10.52
N GLU A 30 -0.41 -3.83 11.09
CA GLU A 30 -0.57 -5.09 11.84
C GLU A 30 -0.28 -6.31 10.95
N SER A 31 -0.78 -6.31 9.71
CA SER A 31 -0.60 -7.39 8.75
C SER A 31 0.86 -7.54 8.29
N LEU A 32 1.52 -6.42 8.00
CA LEU A 32 2.94 -6.38 7.64
C LEU A 32 3.82 -6.83 8.81
N GLN A 33 3.53 -6.40 10.03
CA GLN A 33 4.26 -6.85 11.21
C GLN A 33 4.16 -8.37 11.39
N GLU A 34 2.97 -8.95 11.19
CA GLU A 34 2.81 -10.40 11.27
C GLU A 34 3.55 -11.13 10.14
N LEU A 35 3.54 -10.57 8.93
CA LEU A 35 4.24 -11.08 7.77
C LEU A 35 5.77 -11.13 8.01
N PHE A 36 6.37 -10.02 8.45
CA PHE A 36 7.81 -9.94 8.74
C PHE A 36 8.22 -10.84 9.91
N ARG A 37 7.32 -11.10 10.87
CA ARG A 37 7.58 -12.07 11.94
C ARG A 37 7.60 -13.52 11.45
N LYS A 38 6.76 -13.86 10.46
CA LYS A 38 6.62 -15.23 9.92
C LYS A 38 7.74 -15.59 8.96
N VAL A 39 8.20 -14.64 8.15
CA VAL A 39 9.32 -14.84 7.23
C VAL A 39 10.63 -14.75 8.02
N SER A 40 11.06 -15.89 8.58
CA SER A 40 12.43 -16.03 9.06
C SER A 40 13.40 -15.75 7.90
N LEU A 41 14.58 -15.19 8.21
CA LEU A 41 15.66 -14.66 7.33
C LEU A 41 16.14 -15.54 6.15
N ALA A 42 15.50 -16.67 5.85
CA ALA A 42 15.92 -17.64 4.86
C ALA A 42 15.69 -17.19 3.41
N ASP A 43 14.71 -16.32 3.13
CA ASP A 43 14.52 -15.76 1.78
C ASP A 43 13.75 -14.42 1.78
N PRO A 44 14.46 -13.28 1.92
CA PRO A 44 13.87 -11.95 1.78
C PRO A 44 13.25 -11.69 0.41
N ALA A 45 13.70 -12.39 -0.66
CA ALA A 45 13.17 -12.19 -2.01
C ALA A 45 11.74 -12.76 -2.16
N ALA A 46 11.32 -13.69 -1.29
CA ALA A 46 9.95 -14.18 -1.22
C ALA A 46 8.94 -13.10 -0.76
N LEU A 47 9.43 -11.96 -0.26
CA LEU A 47 8.62 -10.79 0.12
C LEU A 47 8.71 -9.64 -0.90
N GLY A 48 9.18 -9.88 -2.13
CA GLY A 48 9.35 -8.83 -3.13
C GLY A 48 8.07 -8.32 -3.81
N PHE A 49 6.89 -8.47 -3.21
CA PHE A 49 5.64 -7.99 -3.82
C PHE A 49 5.44 -6.49 -3.59
N ILE A 50 4.63 -5.87 -4.46
CA ILE A 50 4.29 -4.44 -4.39
C ILE A 50 2.87 -4.32 -3.84
N ILE A 51 2.71 -3.52 -2.79
CA ILE A 51 1.38 -3.15 -2.30
C ILE A 51 0.79 -2.12 -3.26
N SER A 52 -0.42 -2.39 -3.73
CA SER A 52 -1.17 -1.61 -4.70
C SER A 52 -2.66 -1.72 -4.36
N PRO A 53 -3.52 -0.88 -4.96
CA PRO A 53 -4.97 -0.98 -4.78
C PRO A 53 -5.54 -2.35 -5.12
N TRP A 54 -4.90 -3.11 -6.02
CA TRP A 54 -5.34 -4.44 -6.43
C TRP A 54 -4.79 -5.57 -5.55
N SER A 55 -3.62 -5.38 -4.92
CA SER A 55 -3.03 -6.39 -4.03
C SER A 55 -3.49 -6.24 -2.57
N LEU A 56 -3.97 -5.06 -2.15
CA LEU A 56 -4.51 -4.84 -0.81
C LEU A 56 -5.95 -5.36 -0.71
N LEU A 57 -6.14 -6.43 0.06
CA LEU A 57 -7.43 -7.08 0.26
C LEU A 57 -8.08 -6.61 1.56
N LEU A 58 -9.34 -6.20 1.48
CA LEU A 58 -10.22 -5.90 2.61
C LEU A 58 -11.01 -7.16 2.98
N LEU A 59 -10.84 -7.64 4.21
CA LEU A 59 -11.53 -8.82 4.72
C LEU A 59 -12.82 -8.44 5.44
N PRO A 60 -13.84 -9.32 5.46
CA PRO A 60 -15.08 -9.09 6.23
C PRO A 60 -14.87 -8.90 7.73
N SER A 61 -13.72 -9.34 8.27
CA SER A 61 -13.33 -9.10 9.65
C SER A 61 -12.94 -7.65 9.94
N GLY A 62 -12.78 -6.82 8.90
CA GLY A 62 -12.16 -5.49 8.99
C GLY A 62 -10.63 -5.52 8.89
N SER A 63 -10.02 -6.70 8.77
CA SER A 63 -8.57 -6.85 8.60
C SER A 63 -8.14 -6.64 7.16
N VAL A 64 -6.83 -6.44 6.98
CA VAL A 64 -6.19 -6.36 5.66
C VAL A 64 -5.39 -7.63 5.40
N SER A 65 -5.22 -8.00 4.13
CA SER A 65 -4.24 -8.98 3.68
C SER A 65 -3.67 -8.54 2.33
N PHE A 66 -2.61 -9.19 1.87
CA PHE A 66 -1.94 -8.87 0.62
C PHE A 66 -1.89 -10.09 -0.29
N THR A 67 -2.03 -9.88 -1.59
CA THR A 67 -1.95 -10.93 -2.60
C THR A 67 -1.17 -10.47 -3.83
N ASP A 68 -0.47 -11.38 -4.49
CA ASP A 68 0.10 -11.23 -5.83
C ASP A 68 -0.81 -11.84 -6.91
N GLU A 69 -2.00 -12.32 -6.53
CA GLU A 69 -2.99 -12.82 -7.47
C GLU A 69 -3.65 -11.65 -8.20
N ASN A 70 -3.90 -11.81 -9.51
CA ASN A 70 -4.61 -10.85 -10.36
C ASN A 70 -3.96 -9.46 -10.58
N ILE A 71 -2.71 -9.25 -10.19
CA ILE A 71 -1.96 -8.00 -10.45
C ILE A 71 -1.18 -7.99 -11.77
N SER A 72 -1.10 -9.11 -12.48
CA SER A 72 -0.24 -9.26 -13.68
C SER A 72 -0.59 -8.34 -14.85
N ASN A 73 -1.82 -7.82 -14.89
CA ASN A 73 -2.29 -6.90 -15.93
C ASN A 73 -2.31 -5.42 -15.47
N GLN A 74 -1.87 -5.12 -14.25
CA GLN A 74 -1.91 -3.78 -13.69
C GLN A 74 -0.57 -3.05 -13.86
N ASP A 75 -0.62 -1.74 -14.11
CA ASP A 75 0.59 -0.90 -14.08
C ASP A 75 0.92 -0.55 -12.62
N LEU A 76 1.95 -1.22 -12.09
CA LEU A 76 2.39 -1.03 -10.70
C LEU A 76 3.45 0.07 -10.55
N ARG A 77 3.85 0.74 -11.64
CA ARG A 77 4.96 1.70 -11.62
C ARG A 77 4.76 2.83 -10.62
N ALA A 78 3.52 3.31 -10.47
CA ALA A 78 3.17 4.37 -9.52
C ALA A 78 3.31 3.94 -8.04
N PHE A 79 3.31 2.64 -7.76
CA PHE A 79 3.41 2.07 -6.41
C PHE A 79 4.79 1.45 -6.15
N THR A 80 5.65 1.41 -7.17
CA THR A 80 6.97 0.79 -7.09
C THR A 80 7.95 1.79 -6.49
N ALA A 81 8.64 1.39 -5.43
CA ALA A 81 9.65 2.21 -4.79
C ALA A 81 10.80 2.60 -5.75
N PRO A 82 11.33 3.83 -5.68
CA PRO A 82 12.31 4.33 -6.63
C PRO A 82 13.60 3.50 -6.67
N GLU A 83 14.05 2.93 -5.56
CA GLU A 83 15.19 2.03 -5.46
C GLU A 83 14.98 0.74 -6.27
N VAL A 84 13.74 0.24 -6.34
CA VAL A 84 13.37 -0.93 -7.17
C VAL A 84 13.39 -0.54 -8.64
N LEU A 85 12.83 0.62 -9.01
CA LEU A 85 12.87 1.15 -10.37
C LEU A 85 14.31 1.40 -10.86
N GLN A 86 15.21 1.73 -9.94
CA GLN A 86 16.63 1.92 -10.20
C GLN A 86 17.44 0.60 -10.19
N ASN A 87 16.78 -0.55 -10.01
CA ASN A 87 17.40 -1.88 -9.92
C ASN A 87 18.45 -1.98 -8.81
N GLN A 88 18.23 -1.29 -7.68
CA GLN A 88 19.07 -1.47 -6.51
C GLN A 88 18.85 -2.87 -5.92
N SER A 89 19.91 -3.49 -5.42
CA SER A 89 19.82 -4.84 -4.85
C SER A 89 19.14 -4.79 -3.48
N LEU A 90 18.12 -5.62 -3.29
CA LEU A 90 17.44 -5.79 -2.00
C LEU A 90 18.18 -6.86 -1.21
N THR A 91 18.98 -6.43 -0.23
CA THR A 91 19.95 -7.30 0.45
C THR A 91 19.58 -7.59 1.89
N SER A 92 18.67 -6.80 2.46
CA SER A 92 18.25 -6.90 3.85
C SER A 92 16.73 -6.91 3.98
N LEU A 93 16.25 -7.40 5.12
CA LEU A 93 14.83 -7.28 5.49
C LEU A 93 14.40 -5.81 5.56
N SER A 94 15.30 -4.90 5.96
CA SER A 94 15.01 -3.46 6.01
C SER A 94 14.76 -2.88 4.62
N ASP A 95 15.49 -3.32 3.59
CA ASP A 95 15.26 -2.90 2.20
C ASP A 95 13.86 -3.31 1.74
N VAL A 96 13.45 -4.53 2.13
CA VAL A 96 12.12 -5.06 1.82
C VAL A 96 11.03 -4.30 2.60
N GLU A 97 11.23 -4.01 3.89
CA GLU A 97 10.32 -3.22 4.71
C GLU A 97 10.09 -1.82 4.10
N LYS A 98 11.16 -1.16 3.66
CA LYS A 98 11.09 0.15 3.00
C LYS A 98 10.20 0.13 1.76
N ILE A 99 10.33 -0.88 0.91
CA ILE A 99 9.50 -1.02 -0.29
C ILE A 99 8.02 -1.20 0.06
N HIS A 100 7.71 -1.99 1.08
CA HIS A 100 6.32 -2.16 1.52
C HIS A 100 5.74 -0.87 2.11
N ILE A 101 6.54 -0.13 2.90
CA ILE A 101 6.11 1.17 3.46
C ILE A 101 5.82 2.16 2.33
N TYR A 102 6.74 2.28 1.36
CA TYR A 102 6.57 3.15 0.21
C TYR A 102 5.33 2.79 -0.61
N SER A 103 5.22 1.51 -1.01
CA SER A 103 4.12 1.04 -1.86
C SER A 103 2.76 1.14 -1.17
N LEU A 104 2.69 0.91 0.15
CA LEU A 104 1.50 1.18 0.96
C LEU A 104 1.16 2.68 0.99
N GLY A 105 2.15 3.55 1.19
CA GLY A 105 1.94 5.00 1.18
C GLY A 105 1.34 5.49 -0.15
N MET A 106 1.92 5.06 -1.27
CA MET A 106 1.40 5.36 -2.61
C MET A 106 -0.01 4.78 -2.84
N THR A 107 -0.29 3.59 -2.31
CA THR A 107 -1.63 2.96 -2.37
C THR A 107 -2.67 3.78 -1.63
N LEU A 108 -2.34 4.30 -0.44
CA LEU A 108 -3.25 5.12 0.36
C LEU A 108 -3.46 6.50 -0.25
N TYR A 109 -2.42 7.12 -0.83
CA TYR A 109 -2.57 8.34 -1.60
C TYR A 109 -3.47 8.15 -2.81
N TRP A 110 -3.31 7.06 -3.55
CA TRP A 110 -4.19 6.72 -4.65
C TRP A 110 -5.65 6.56 -4.19
N GLY A 111 -5.87 5.89 -3.05
CA GLY A 111 -7.21 5.76 -2.48
C GLY A 111 -7.83 7.08 -2.04
N ALA A 112 -7.02 8.02 -1.54
CA ALA A 112 -7.44 9.37 -1.15
C ALA A 112 -7.75 10.28 -2.36
N ASP A 113 -7.08 10.04 -3.49
CA ASP A 113 -7.24 10.79 -4.75
C ASP A 113 -8.24 10.13 -5.73
N TYR A 114 -8.78 8.96 -5.38
CA TYR A 114 -9.65 8.20 -6.27
C TYR A 114 -10.89 8.99 -6.68
N GLU A 115 -11.05 9.21 -7.99
CA GLU A 115 -12.12 10.02 -8.59
C GLU A 115 -12.21 11.47 -8.07
N VAL A 116 -11.14 11.98 -7.44
CA VAL A 116 -11.03 13.40 -7.10
C VAL A 116 -10.73 14.19 -8.38
N PRO A 117 -11.50 15.25 -8.70
CA PRO A 117 -11.19 16.08 -9.87
C PRO A 117 -9.81 16.72 -9.73
N GLN A 118 -9.01 16.73 -10.80
CA GLN A 118 -7.65 17.32 -10.80
C GLN A 118 -7.58 18.79 -10.34
N SER A 119 -8.70 19.51 -10.39
CA SER A 119 -8.79 20.90 -9.90
C SER A 119 -8.95 21.01 -8.39
N GLN A 120 -9.18 19.90 -7.70
CA GLN A 120 -9.37 19.83 -6.25
C GLN A 120 -8.18 19.11 -5.62
N PRO A 121 -7.64 19.64 -4.51
CA PRO A 121 -6.63 18.92 -3.75
C PRO A 121 -7.27 17.73 -3.02
N ILE A 122 -6.46 16.71 -2.77
CA ILE A 122 -6.78 15.64 -1.83
C ILE A 122 -7.08 16.26 -0.45
N LYS A 123 -8.17 15.82 0.18
CA LYS A 123 -8.61 16.34 1.49
C LYS A 123 -8.14 15.42 2.61
N LEU A 124 -6.91 15.63 3.07
CA LEU A 124 -6.34 14.97 4.25
C LEU A 124 -6.01 16.01 5.32
N GLY A 125 -6.23 15.67 6.59
CA GLY A 125 -5.66 16.40 7.70
C GLY A 125 -4.14 16.40 7.67
N ASP A 126 -3.53 17.49 8.16
CA ASP A 126 -2.08 17.70 8.11
C ASP A 126 -1.28 16.55 8.73
N HIS A 127 -1.81 15.95 9.81
CA HIS A 127 -1.14 14.87 10.52
C HIS A 127 -1.04 13.60 9.67
N LEU A 128 -2.16 13.14 9.10
CA LEU A 128 -2.17 11.96 8.24
C LEU A 128 -1.35 12.21 6.97
N ASN A 129 -1.49 13.39 6.37
CA ASN A 129 -0.72 13.74 5.19
C ASN A 129 0.79 13.72 5.48
N SER A 130 1.24 14.22 6.64
CA SER A 130 2.64 14.18 7.03
C SER A 130 3.16 12.74 7.18
N ILE A 131 2.34 11.81 7.70
CA ILE A 131 2.71 10.40 7.80
C ILE A 131 2.83 9.77 6.42
N LEU A 132 1.84 9.96 5.55
CA LEU A 132 1.87 9.40 4.19
C LEU A 132 3.03 9.96 3.37
N LEU A 133 3.36 11.25 3.50
CA LEU A 133 4.56 11.84 2.91
C LEU A 133 5.81 11.12 3.43
N GLY A 134 5.96 10.97 4.75
CA GLY A 134 7.10 10.28 5.34
C GLY A 134 7.23 8.81 4.94
N MET A 135 6.12 8.15 4.57
CA MET A 135 6.16 6.80 4.00
C MET A 135 6.66 6.78 2.55
N CYS A 136 6.45 7.86 1.81
CA CYS A 136 6.79 7.97 0.37
C CYS A 136 8.10 8.73 0.11
N GLU A 137 8.79 9.21 1.14
CA GLU A 137 10.09 9.87 1.04
C GLU A 137 11.24 8.83 1.01
N ASP A 138 12.27 9.12 0.22
CA ASP A 138 13.53 8.36 0.22
C ASP A 138 14.25 8.55 1.56
N VAL A 139 14.44 7.47 2.34
CA VAL A 139 15.27 7.46 3.57
C VAL A 139 16.61 6.79 3.35
#